data_AF-A3WZY1-F1
#
_entry.id   AF-A3WZY1-F1
#
_cell.length_a   1.000
_cell.length_b   1.000
_cell.length_c   1.000
_cell.angle_alpha   90.00
_cell.angle_beta   90.00
_cell.angle_gamma   90.00
#
_symmetry.space_group_name_H-M   'P 1'
#
loop_
_entity.id
_entity.type
_entity.pdbx_description
1 polymer ?
#
loop_
_entity_poly.entity_id
_entity_poly.type
_entity_poly.pdbx_seq_one_letter_code
_entity_poly.pdbx_strand_id
1 'polypeptide(L)' 'MKAENLARLETRLDRLWREWLAARAKAQASQDIADGVAAGRAWARWLAEFERSAQGDAA' A
#
# COMPACT_ATOMS: atom_id res chain seq x y z
N MET A 1 7.86 -19.02 -8.30
CA MET A 1 6.49 -18.46 -8.29
C MET A 1 5.88 -18.54 -9.70
N LYS A 2 4.59 -18.92 -9.87
CA LYS A 2 3.92 -18.93 -11.19
C LYS A 2 3.65 -17.50 -11.67
N ALA A 3 3.73 -17.23 -12.97
CA ALA A 3 3.57 -15.88 -13.56
C ALA A 3 2.26 -15.17 -13.16
N GLU A 4 1.16 -15.92 -13.01
CA GLU A 4 -0.14 -15.39 -12.56
C GLU A 4 -0.10 -14.84 -11.12
N ASN A 5 0.71 -15.44 -10.24
CA ASN A 5 0.84 -14.99 -8.86
C ASN A 5 1.64 -13.70 -8.77
N LEU A 6 2.67 -13.54 -9.61
CA LEU A 6 3.46 -12.31 -9.70
C LEU A 6 2.61 -11.14 -10.20
N ALA A 7 1.89 -11.32 -11.30
CA ALA A 7 1.03 -10.27 -11.86
C ALA A 7 -0.09 -9.84 -10.88
N ARG A 8 -0.65 -10.79 -10.12
CA ARG A 8 -1.65 -10.49 -9.09
C ARG A 8 -1.06 -9.66 -7.94
N LEU A 9 0.18 -9.96 -7.56
CA LEU A 9 0.89 -9.26 -6.49
C LEU A 9 1.23 -7.82 -6.89
N GLU A 10 1.79 -7.63 -8.09
CA GLU A 10 2.08 -6.31 -8.66
C GLU A 10 0.80 -5.46 -8.72
N THR A 11 -0.31 -6.03 -9.22
CA THR A 11 -1.62 -5.36 -9.29
C THR A 11 -2.11 -4.92 -7.90
N ARG A 12 -1.88 -5.73 -6.87
CA ARG A 12 -2.31 -5.44 -5.50
C ARG A 12 -1.46 -4.34 -4.86
N LEU A 13 -0.13 -4.38 -5.04
CA LEU A 13 0.77 -3.33 -4.57
C LEU A 13 0.47 -1.98 -5.23
N ASP A 14 0.22 -1.97 -6.54
CA ASP A 14 -0.13 -0.76 -7.28
C ASP A 14 -1.44 -0.14 -6.78
N ARG A 15 -2.45 -0.97 -6.49
CA ARG A 15 -3.73 -0.50 -5.93
C ARG A 15 -3.50 0.16 -4.57
N LEU A 16 -2.80 -0.52 -3.66
CA LEU A 16 -2.53 -0.01 -2.31
C LEU A 16 -1.68 1.27 -2.34
N TRP A 17 -0.76 1.39 -3.31
CA TRP A 17 0.05 2.59 -3.50
C TRP A 17 -0.83 3.79 -3.89
N ARG A 18 -1.74 3.61 -4.85
CA ARG A 18 -2.68 4.66 -5.26
C ARG A 18 -3.62 5.08 -4.13
N GLU A 19 -4.10 4.13 -3.34
CA GLU A 19 -4.91 4.40 -2.14
C GLU A 19 -4.15 5.26 -1.13
N TRP A 20 -2.88 4.94 -0.86
CA TRP A 20 -2.03 5.74 0.03
C TRP A 20 -1.78 7.15 -0.52
N LEU A 21 -1.47 7.29 -1.82
CA LEU A 21 -1.28 8.60 -2.45
C LEU A 21 -2.53 9.49 -2.31
N ALA A 22 -3.72 8.92 -2.54
CA ALA A 22 -4.97 9.65 -2.39
C ALA A 22 -5.22 10.08 -0.93
N ALA A 23 -5.01 9.18 0.03
CA ALA A 23 -5.17 9.49 1.45
C ALA A 23 -4.16 10.53 1.93
N ARG A 24 -2.89 10.45 1.47
CA ARG A 24 -1.84 11.42 1.77
C ARG A 24 -2.19 12.81 1.21
N ALA A 25 -2.64 12.88 -0.05
CA ALA A 25 -3.04 14.14 -0.66
C ALA A 25 -4.19 14.79 0.12
N LYS A 26 -5.19 14.00 0.53
CA LYS A 26 -6.30 14.47 1.36
C LYS A 26 -5.80 15.03 2.70
N ALA A 27 -4.96 14.28 3.42
CA ALA A 27 -4.41 14.71 4.71
C ALA A 27 -3.59 16.01 4.60
N GLN A 28 -2.81 16.16 3.53
CA GLN A 28 -2.05 17.39 3.27
C GLN A 28 -2.97 18.59 2.98
N ALA A 29 -4.08 18.37 2.28
CA ALA A 29 -5.03 19.42 1.94
C ALA A 29 -5.91 19.84 3.12
N SER A 30 -6.38 18.88 3.93
CA SER A 30 -7.31 19.16 5.02
C SER A 30 -6.64 19.62 6.31
N GLN A 31 -5.37 19.25 6.52
CA GLN A 31 -4.66 19.41 7.78
C GLN A 31 -5.42 18.83 9.00
N ASP A 32 -6.32 17.87 8.76
CA ASP A 32 -7.09 17.18 9.79
C ASP A 32 -6.34 15.93 10.28
N ILE A 33 -6.29 15.74 11.60
CA ILE A 33 -5.55 14.62 12.20
C ILE A 33 -6.17 13.25 11.85
N ALA A 34 -7.48 13.15 11.69
CA ALA A 34 -8.15 11.92 11.30
C ALA A 34 -7.79 11.53 9.86
N ASP A 35 -7.67 12.51 8.95
CA ASP A 35 -7.16 12.26 7.60
C ASP A 35 -5.68 11.84 7.63
N GLY A 36 -4.88 12.43 8.52
CA GLY A 36 -3.50 11.99 8.78
C GLY A 36 -3.42 10.53 9.24
N VAL A 37 -4.28 10.12 10.18
CA VAL A 37 -4.38 8.73 10.63
C VAL A 37 -4.83 7.81 9.50
N ALA A 38 -5.78 8.23 8.66
CA ALA A 38 -6.22 7.46 7.52
C ALA A 38 -5.09 7.21 6.52
N ALA A 39 -4.27 8.23 6.23
CA ALA A 39 -3.08 8.11 5.39
C ALA A 39 -2.04 7.15 6.01
N GLY A 40 -1.81 7.23 7.32
CA GLY A 40 -0.93 6.30 8.04
C GLY A 40 -1.41 4.85 7.97
N ARG A 41 -2.71 4.60 8.08
CA ARG A 41 -3.29 3.26 7.93
C ARG A 41 -3.17 2.73 6.50
N ALA A 42 -3.33 3.58 5.49
CA ALA A 42 -3.12 3.19 4.10
C ALA A 42 -1.65 2.81 3.84
N TRP A 43 -0.70 3.58 4.38
CA TRP A 43 0.72 3.26 4.32
C TRP A 43 1.04 1.88 4.94
N ALA A 44 0.54 1.64 6.15
CA ALA A 44 0.77 0.37 6.85
C ALA A 44 0.27 -0.85 6.04
N ARG A 45 -0.85 -0.72 5.32
CA ARG A 45 -1.37 -1.79 4.46
C ARG A 45 -0.45 -2.07 3.27
N TRP A 46 0.05 -1.03 2.62
CA TRP A 46 0.99 -1.17 1.51
C TRP A 46 2.29 -1.83 1.98
N LEU A 47 2.86 -1.34 3.09
CA LEU A 47 4.10 -1.87 3.65
C LEU A 47 3.97 -3.36 4.02
N ALA A 48 2.86 -3.74 4.66
CA ALA A 48 2.61 -5.14 5.03
C ALA A 48 2.40 -6.07 3.81
N GLU A 49 2.01 -5.55 2.66
CA GLU A 49 1.96 -6.33 1.41
C GLU A 49 3.36 -6.44 0.78
N PHE A 50 4.11 -5.34 0.77
CA PHE A 50 5.46 -5.28 0.23
C PHE A 50 6.44 -6.18 0.99
N GLU A 51 6.39 -6.17 2.33
CA GLU A 51 7.22 -7.05 3.16
C GLU A 51 6.86 -8.52 2.96
N ARG A 52 5.57 -8.83 2.81
CA ARG A 52 5.09 -10.19 2.53
C ARG A 52 5.59 -10.68 1.18
N SER A 53 5.58 -9.83 0.15
CA SER A 53 6.11 -10.20 -1.17
C SER A 53 7.61 -10.45 -1.10
N ALA A 54 8.36 -9.58 -0.41
CA ALA A 54 9.81 -9.73 -0.28
C ALA A 54 10.22 -10.99 0.49
N GLN A 55 9.45 -11.39 1.50
CA GLN A 55 9.70 -12.63 2.27
C GLN A 55 9.33 -13.90 1.48
N GLY A 56 8.33 -13.82 0.59
CA GLY A 56 7.90 -14.93 -0.25
C GLY A 56 8.87 -15.29 -1.39
N ASP A 57 9.76 -14.38 -1.76
CA ASP A 57 10.81 -14.62 -2.76
C ASP A 57 12.10 -15.24 -2.15
N ALA A 58 12.21 -15.31 -0.83
CA ALA A 58 13.36 -15.85 -0.11
C ALA A 58 13.25 -17.34 0.26
N ALA A 59 12.20 -18.05 -0.20
CA ALA A 59 11.91 -19.45 0.10
C ALA A 59 11.87 -20.35 -1.14
#